data_AF-A0A525IAK1-F1
#
_entry.id   AF-A0A525IAK1-F1
#
_cell.length_a   1.000
_cell.length_b   1.000
_cell.length_c   1.000
_cell.angle_alpha   90.00
_cell.angle_beta   90.00
_cell.angle_gamma   90.00
#
_symmetry.space_group_name_H-M   'P 1'
#
loop_
_entity.id
_entity.type
_entity.pdbx_description
1 polymer ?
#
loop_
_entity_poly.entity_id
_entity_poly.type
_entity_poly.pdbx_seq_one_letter_code
_entity_poly.pdbx_strand_id
1 'polypeptide(L)'
;MITTQDDLWPRVEAKLGEAQTLLADMSRCLQGPERTHMAVVLEASGAIVGHDWQSSFYSLVDSFLTKARSVAWIIEACFGDDHRGSAEMRVWWQGLSPDEQRRRTDFSDQFRADKKAFSDHPLTTERNVSEHRLGSPNIEGKVHGPFGQIHAANPTSRIPDAESRPLEPSLSDDTALQWAATLPAQPVRPRPEQFTIGGKPLFPECQNYLALARELVSKAHAIARSVHGNNYLTIPPSS
;
A
#
# COMPACT_ATOMS: atom_id res chain seq x y z
N MET A 1 3.19 -16.88 27.55
CA MET A 1 4.36 -17.60 27.00
C MET A 1 5.55 -16.65 27.05
N ILE A 2 6.69 -17.11 27.55
CA ILE A 2 7.92 -16.31 27.69
C ILE A 2 8.79 -16.66 26.49
N THR A 3 9.29 -15.67 25.75
CA THR A 3 10.11 -15.86 24.55
C THR A 3 11.34 -14.97 24.57
N THR A 4 12.28 -15.22 23.67
CA THR A 4 13.37 -14.28 23.42
C THR A 4 12.88 -13.13 22.54
N GLN A 5 13.64 -12.03 22.45
CA GLN A 5 13.34 -10.95 21.52
C GLN A 5 13.35 -11.44 20.06
N ASP A 6 14.17 -12.45 19.75
CA ASP A 6 14.32 -13.00 18.40
C ASP A 6 13.04 -13.69 17.92
N ASP A 7 12.23 -14.20 18.85
CA ASP A 7 10.94 -14.84 18.54
C ASP A 7 9.82 -13.85 18.18
N LEU A 8 9.99 -12.55 18.49
CA LEU A 8 8.99 -11.50 18.23
C LEU A 8 9.19 -10.82 16.87
N TRP A 9 10.42 -10.74 16.37
CA TRP A 9 10.75 -10.10 15.10
C TRP A 9 10.06 -10.69 13.87
N PRO A 10 9.85 -12.02 13.74
CA PRO A 10 9.12 -12.59 12.62
C PRO A 10 7.74 -11.95 12.38
N ARG A 11 7.08 -11.45 13.44
CA ARG A 11 5.77 -10.76 13.32
C ARG A 11 5.89 -9.40 12.65
N VAL A 12 6.95 -8.65 12.98
CA VAL A 12 7.26 -7.36 12.37
C VAL A 12 7.70 -7.55 10.92
N GLU A 13 8.57 -8.52 10.67
CA GLU A 13 9.08 -8.86 9.34
C GLU A 13 7.98 -9.34 8.41
N ALA A 14 7.07 -10.19 8.89
CA ALA A 14 5.91 -10.63 8.12
C ALA A 14 5.06 -9.44 7.63
N LYS A 15 4.84 -8.44 8.48
CA LYS A 15 4.04 -7.24 8.15
C LYS A 15 4.74 -6.32 7.17
N LEU A 16 6.05 -6.16 7.32
CA LEU A 16 6.87 -5.45 6.35
C LEU A 16 6.88 -6.17 4.99
N GLY A 17 6.96 -7.51 5.00
CA GLY A 17 6.84 -8.37 3.82
C GLY A 17 5.48 -8.25 3.12
N GLU A 18 4.38 -8.25 3.88
CA GLU A 18 3.03 -8.00 3.35
C GLU A 18 2.96 -6.65 2.62
N ALA A 19 3.48 -5.57 3.23
CA ALA A 19 3.51 -4.26 2.60
C ALA A 19 4.35 -4.25 1.31
N GLN A 20 5.49 -4.94 1.30
CA GLN A 20 6.33 -5.07 0.10
C GLN A 20 5.61 -5.82 -1.03
N THR A 21 4.93 -6.92 -0.71
CA THR A 21 4.15 -7.70 -1.69
C THR A 21 3.03 -6.87 -2.28
N LEU A 22 2.28 -6.13 -1.43
CA LEU A 22 1.19 -5.26 -1.88
C LEU A 22 1.69 -4.17 -2.83
N LEU A 23 2.86 -3.57 -2.57
CA LEU A 23 3.44 -2.58 -3.49
C LEU A 23 3.82 -3.20 -4.85
N ALA A 24 4.34 -4.43 -4.87
CA ALA A 24 4.62 -5.15 -6.10
C ALA A 24 3.32 -5.51 -6.85
N ASP A 25 2.29 -5.91 -6.12
CA ASP A 25 0.97 -6.24 -6.66
C ASP A 25 0.27 -5.01 -7.22
N MET A 26 0.43 -3.82 -6.61
CA MET A 26 -0.03 -2.55 -7.19
C MET A 26 0.54 -2.33 -8.59
N SER A 27 1.86 -2.54 -8.79
CA SER A 27 2.47 -2.43 -10.12
C SER A 27 1.96 -3.51 -11.06
N ARG A 28 1.88 -4.76 -10.60
CA ARG A 28 1.40 -5.89 -11.43
C ARG A 28 -0.06 -5.68 -11.84
N CYS A 29 -0.88 -5.11 -10.98
CA CYS A 29 -2.27 -4.76 -11.28
C CYS A 29 -2.38 -3.71 -12.37
N LEU A 30 -1.37 -2.88 -12.64
CA LEU A 30 -1.38 -1.96 -13.77
C LEU A 30 -0.77 -2.58 -15.04
N GLN A 31 -0.04 -3.68 -14.91
CA GLN A 31 0.38 -4.47 -16.06
C GLN A 31 -0.87 -5.19 -16.59
N GLY A 32 -1.21 -4.95 -17.84
CA GLY A 32 -2.37 -5.61 -18.48
C GLY A 32 -2.29 -7.14 -18.38
N PRO A 33 -3.39 -7.84 -18.71
CA PRO A 33 -3.46 -9.29 -18.58
C PRO A 33 -2.27 -9.99 -19.26
N GLU A 34 -1.80 -11.09 -18.67
CA GLU A 34 -0.72 -11.88 -19.22
C GLU A 34 -1.06 -12.28 -20.66
N ARG A 35 -0.10 -12.11 -21.58
CA ARG A 35 -0.26 -12.49 -22.98
C ARG A 35 -0.25 -14.01 -23.12
N THR A 36 -1.40 -14.61 -22.92
CA THR A 36 -1.64 -16.02 -23.20
C THR A 36 -2.13 -16.17 -24.64
N HIS A 37 -1.95 -17.36 -25.23
CA HIS A 37 -2.50 -17.67 -26.56
C HIS A 37 -4.01 -17.39 -26.63
N MET A 38 -4.74 -17.67 -25.55
CA MET A 38 -6.19 -17.43 -25.48
C MET A 38 -6.52 -15.93 -25.41
N ALA A 39 -5.78 -15.15 -24.61
CA ALA A 39 -5.96 -13.70 -24.56
C ALA A 39 -5.74 -13.05 -25.94
N VAL A 40 -4.73 -13.51 -26.69
CA VAL A 40 -4.48 -13.05 -28.06
C VAL A 40 -5.62 -13.42 -29.01
N VAL A 41 -6.16 -14.64 -28.91
CA VAL A 41 -7.31 -15.07 -29.72
C VAL A 41 -8.55 -14.24 -29.41
N LEU A 42 -8.80 -13.94 -28.13
CA LEU A 42 -9.91 -13.08 -27.70
C LEU A 42 -9.72 -11.63 -28.18
N GLU A 43 -8.53 -11.05 -28.02
CA GLU A 43 -8.23 -9.72 -28.54
C GLU A 43 -8.38 -9.68 -30.07
N ALA A 44 -7.95 -10.74 -30.78
CA ALA A 44 -8.06 -10.85 -32.24
C ALA A 44 -9.51 -10.98 -32.75
N SER A 45 -10.44 -11.48 -31.93
CA SER A 45 -11.88 -11.50 -32.25
C SER A 45 -12.58 -10.17 -31.98
N GLY A 46 -11.83 -9.16 -31.51
CA GLY A 46 -12.37 -7.87 -31.10
C GLY A 46 -12.96 -7.88 -29.68
N ALA A 47 -12.79 -8.95 -28.92
CA ALA A 47 -13.18 -8.97 -27.52
C ALA A 47 -12.22 -8.11 -26.69
N ILE A 48 -12.79 -7.22 -25.87
CA ILE A 48 -12.01 -6.45 -24.91
C ILE A 48 -11.69 -7.38 -23.74
N VAL A 49 -10.43 -7.81 -23.65
CA VAL A 49 -9.92 -8.49 -22.46
C VAL A 49 -9.64 -7.43 -21.40
N GLY A 50 -10.71 -6.90 -20.82
CA GLY A 50 -10.65 -5.93 -19.74
C GLY A 50 -10.24 -6.62 -18.44
N HIS A 51 -9.39 -5.97 -17.65
CA HIS A 51 -9.27 -6.29 -16.23
C HIS A 51 -9.74 -5.09 -15.42
N ASP A 52 -10.51 -5.36 -14.36
CA ASP A 52 -10.97 -4.32 -13.44
C ASP A 52 -9.81 -3.88 -12.54
N TRP A 53 -8.89 -3.14 -13.17
CA TRP A 53 -7.70 -2.65 -12.55
C TRP A 53 -8.03 -1.57 -11.53
N GLN A 54 -9.06 -0.76 -11.75
CA GLN A 54 -9.40 0.34 -10.85
C GLN A 54 -9.77 -0.18 -9.46
N SER A 55 -10.72 -1.12 -9.40
CA SER A 55 -11.16 -1.71 -8.13
C SER A 55 -10.00 -2.39 -7.39
N SER A 56 -9.23 -3.20 -8.12
CA SER A 56 -8.09 -3.94 -7.57
C SER A 56 -6.97 -3.00 -7.10
N PHE A 57 -6.60 -2.01 -7.92
CA PHE A 57 -5.50 -1.09 -7.66
C PHE A 57 -5.76 -0.21 -6.44
N TYR A 58 -6.94 0.41 -6.33
CA TYR A 58 -7.23 1.28 -5.19
C TYR A 58 -7.33 0.49 -3.87
N SER A 59 -7.89 -0.72 -3.91
CA SER A 59 -7.90 -1.64 -2.76
C SER A 59 -6.49 -2.05 -2.33
N LEU A 60 -5.60 -2.30 -3.30
CA LEU A 60 -4.19 -2.62 -3.03
C LEU A 60 -3.44 -1.42 -2.41
N VAL A 61 -3.69 -0.19 -2.87
CA VAL A 61 -3.07 1.00 -2.28
C VAL A 61 -3.52 1.20 -0.84
N ASP A 62 -4.82 1.11 -0.57
CA ASP A 62 -5.36 1.22 0.80
C ASP A 62 -4.77 0.15 1.72
N SER A 63 -4.71 -1.09 1.24
CA SER A 63 -4.08 -2.21 1.95
C SER A 63 -2.59 -1.93 2.21
N PHE A 64 -1.85 -1.45 1.21
CA PHE A 64 -0.44 -1.09 1.37
C PHE A 64 -0.24 -0.05 2.49
N LEU A 65 -1.01 1.04 2.44
CA LEU A 65 -0.94 2.12 3.42
C LEU A 65 -1.21 1.61 4.84
N THR A 66 -2.22 0.76 4.99
CA THR A 66 -2.59 0.13 6.26
C THR A 66 -1.49 -0.78 6.78
N LYS A 67 -0.97 -1.69 5.94
CA LYS A 67 0.08 -2.63 6.34
C LYS A 67 1.39 -1.92 6.69
N ALA A 68 1.85 -1.00 5.83
CA ALA A 68 3.07 -0.24 6.08
C ALA A 68 2.97 0.58 7.37
N ARG A 69 1.83 1.23 7.63
CA ARG A 69 1.61 2.00 8.86
C ARG A 69 1.63 1.13 10.12
N SER A 70 1.12 -0.11 10.03
CA SER A 70 1.01 -1.03 11.16
C SER A 70 2.37 -1.49 11.72
N VAL A 71 3.44 -1.46 10.92
CA VAL A 71 4.80 -1.88 11.34
C VAL A 71 5.22 -1.19 12.65
N ALA A 72 5.08 0.14 12.72
CA ALA A 72 5.45 0.91 13.90
C ALA A 72 4.62 0.55 15.15
N TRP A 73 3.35 0.16 14.97
CA TRP A 73 2.48 -0.24 16.07
C TRP A 73 2.86 -1.63 16.59
N ILE A 74 3.15 -2.56 15.68
CA ILE A 74 3.53 -3.92 16.06
C ILE A 74 4.88 -3.93 16.77
N ILE A 75 5.83 -3.08 16.35
CA ILE A 75 7.08 -2.87 17.08
C ILE A 75 6.80 -2.41 18.52
N GLU A 76 5.97 -1.37 18.69
CA GLU A 76 5.62 -0.88 20.02
C GLU A 76 4.93 -1.95 20.88
N ALA A 77 3.95 -2.66 20.33
CA ALA A 77 3.23 -3.70 21.06
C ALA A 77 4.16 -4.86 21.49
N CYS A 78 5.13 -5.22 20.63
CA CYS A 78 6.05 -6.32 20.91
C CYS A 78 7.13 -5.94 21.92
N PHE A 79 7.71 -4.75 21.83
CA PHE A 79 8.95 -4.38 22.56
C PHE A 79 8.79 -3.20 23.51
N GLY A 80 7.75 -2.41 23.34
CA GLY A 80 7.50 -1.20 24.10
C GLY A 80 6.37 -1.36 25.12
N ASP A 81 5.95 -0.20 25.58
CA ASP A 81 4.87 0.04 26.50
C ASP A 81 3.58 0.37 25.75
N ASP A 82 2.63 -0.57 25.78
CA ASP A 82 1.29 -0.45 25.22
C ASP A 82 0.19 -0.58 26.28
N HIS A 83 0.43 -0.03 27.48
CA HIS A 83 -0.57 -0.03 28.57
C HIS A 83 -1.81 0.82 28.29
N ARG A 84 -1.83 1.62 27.22
CA ARG A 84 -2.97 2.49 26.87
C ARG A 84 -3.96 1.84 25.89
N GLY A 85 -3.70 0.60 25.49
CA GLY A 85 -4.55 -0.17 24.59
C GLY A 85 -5.80 -0.73 25.26
N SER A 86 -6.18 -1.95 24.84
CA SER A 86 -7.38 -2.64 25.32
C SER A 86 -7.34 -2.96 26.83
N ALA A 87 -8.49 -3.31 27.40
CA ALA A 87 -8.54 -3.81 28.78
C ALA A 87 -7.63 -5.03 28.99
N GLU A 88 -7.54 -5.90 27.99
CA GLU A 88 -6.66 -7.06 27.99
C GLU A 88 -5.18 -6.66 28.00
N MET A 89 -4.77 -5.69 27.17
CA MET A 89 -3.39 -5.16 27.17
C MET A 89 -3.01 -4.56 28.51
N ARG A 90 -3.94 -3.88 29.19
CA ARG A 90 -3.71 -3.35 30.55
C ARG A 90 -3.47 -4.45 31.58
N VAL A 91 -4.30 -5.49 31.57
CA VAL A 91 -4.14 -6.64 32.49
C VAL A 91 -2.83 -7.37 32.22
N TRP A 92 -2.52 -7.61 30.94
CA TRP A 92 -1.25 -8.20 30.53
C TRP A 92 -0.05 -7.37 31.02
N TRP A 93 -0.07 -6.06 30.80
CA TRP A 93 0.98 -5.15 31.25
C TRP A 93 1.18 -5.19 32.77
N GLN A 94 0.08 -5.15 33.54
CA GLN A 94 0.13 -5.24 35.00
C GLN A 94 0.64 -6.59 35.51
N GLY A 95 0.51 -7.65 34.70
CA GLY A 95 1.06 -8.97 35.00
C GLY A 95 2.55 -9.12 34.72
N LEU A 96 3.19 -8.15 34.04
CA LEU A 96 4.62 -8.18 33.77
C LEU A 96 5.43 -7.89 35.03
N SER A 97 6.64 -8.46 35.12
CA SER A 97 7.58 -8.10 36.18
C SER A 97 7.95 -6.61 36.13
N PRO A 98 8.22 -5.95 37.27
CA PRO A 98 8.63 -4.55 37.29
C PRO A 98 9.84 -4.25 36.39
N ASP A 99 10.79 -5.19 36.32
CA ASP A 99 11.96 -5.06 35.46
C ASP A 99 11.61 -5.12 33.96
N GLU A 100 10.68 -5.99 33.55
CA GLU A 100 10.22 -6.03 32.16
C GLU A 100 9.42 -4.77 31.79
N GLN A 101 8.54 -4.30 32.68
CA GLN A 101 7.81 -3.03 32.49
C GLN A 101 8.80 -1.87 32.26
N ARG A 102 9.81 -1.75 33.12
CA ARG A 102 10.84 -0.72 33.00
C ARG A 102 11.57 -0.78 31.66
N ARG A 103 12.04 -1.97 31.24
CA ARG A 103 12.71 -2.12 29.94
C ARG A 103 11.80 -1.77 28.77
N ARG A 104 10.53 -2.15 28.80
CA ARG A 104 9.56 -1.79 27.76
C ARG A 104 9.30 -0.28 27.72
N THR A 105 9.20 0.39 28.86
CA THR A 105 9.12 1.86 28.93
C THR A 105 10.40 2.51 28.37
N ASP A 106 11.58 2.04 28.76
CA ASP A 106 12.87 2.54 28.25
C ASP A 106 12.99 2.38 26.72
N PHE A 107 12.49 1.27 26.17
CA PHE A 107 12.39 1.05 24.72
C PHE A 107 11.48 2.10 24.08
N SER A 108 10.25 2.27 24.61
CA SER A 108 9.28 3.23 24.08
C SER A 108 9.79 4.66 24.10
N ASP A 109 10.49 5.06 25.15
CA ASP A 109 11.08 6.39 25.26
C ASP A 109 12.14 6.64 24.18
N GLN A 110 13.01 5.67 23.92
CA GLN A 110 14.02 5.76 22.86
C GLN A 110 13.40 5.70 21.46
N PHE A 111 12.39 4.86 21.26
CA PHE A 111 11.74 4.63 19.96
C PHE A 111 10.76 5.76 19.56
N ARG A 112 10.27 6.55 20.53
CA ARG A 112 9.24 7.57 20.34
C ARG A 112 9.56 8.56 19.22
N ALA A 113 10.81 9.03 19.13
CA ALA A 113 11.21 10.01 18.14
C ALA A 113 11.12 9.45 16.71
N ASP A 114 11.68 8.25 16.48
CA ASP A 114 11.64 7.59 15.18
C ASP A 114 10.21 7.19 14.78
N LYS A 115 9.43 6.65 15.72
CA LYS A 115 8.01 6.36 15.50
C LYS A 115 7.23 7.62 15.13
N LYS A 116 7.50 8.75 15.78
CA LYS A 116 6.85 10.02 15.47
C LYS A 116 7.23 10.48 14.06
N ALA A 117 8.51 10.48 13.71
CA ALA A 117 8.98 10.86 12.38
C ALA A 117 8.31 10.01 11.28
N PHE A 118 8.19 8.70 11.50
CA PHE A 118 7.45 7.82 10.60
C PHE A 118 5.94 8.15 10.54
N SER A 119 5.33 8.43 11.69
CA SER A 119 3.90 8.77 11.79
C SER A 119 3.54 10.11 11.17
N ASP A 120 4.48 11.06 11.13
CA ASP A 120 4.30 12.38 10.52
C ASP A 120 4.40 12.32 8.98
N HIS A 121 4.78 11.17 8.39
CA HIS A 121 4.87 11.02 6.94
C HIS A 121 3.51 11.28 6.26
N PRO A 122 3.45 11.99 5.11
CA PRO A 122 2.20 12.31 4.44
C PRO A 122 1.29 11.10 4.16
N LEU A 123 1.86 9.95 3.81
CA LEU A 123 1.09 8.71 3.57
C LEU A 123 0.38 8.18 4.82
N THR A 124 0.83 8.51 6.03
CA THR A 124 0.05 8.23 7.25
C THR A 124 -1.23 9.04 7.29
N THR A 125 -1.18 10.29 6.82
CA THR A 125 -2.37 11.14 6.71
C THR A 125 -3.34 10.57 5.68
N GLU A 126 -2.84 10.14 4.52
CA GLU A 126 -3.66 9.51 3.47
C GLU A 126 -4.33 8.22 3.95
N ARG A 127 -3.61 7.38 4.70
CA ARG A 127 -4.19 6.22 5.38
C ARG A 127 -5.34 6.63 6.29
N ASN A 128 -5.14 7.66 7.12
CA ASN A 128 -6.17 8.10 8.06
C ASN A 128 -7.39 8.69 7.36
N VAL A 129 -7.19 9.39 6.23
CA VAL A 129 -8.27 9.86 5.37
C VAL A 129 -9.04 8.67 4.81
N SER A 130 -8.35 7.65 4.32
CA SER A 130 -8.97 6.44 3.79
C SER A 130 -9.83 5.73 4.84
N GLU A 131 -9.25 5.35 5.97
CA GLU A 131 -9.95 4.53 6.96
C GLU A 131 -11.02 5.28 7.76
N HIS A 132 -10.80 6.56 8.09
CA HIS A 132 -11.62 7.26 9.09
C HIS A 132 -12.48 8.40 8.52
N ARG A 133 -12.35 8.73 7.23
CA ARG A 133 -13.05 9.89 6.65
C ARG A 133 -13.75 9.60 5.33
N LEU A 134 -13.00 9.27 4.29
CA LEU A 134 -13.50 9.19 2.92
C LEU A 134 -13.73 7.77 2.42
N GLY A 135 -13.26 6.75 3.14
CA GLY A 135 -13.33 5.34 2.70
C GLY A 135 -12.34 5.00 1.58
N SER A 136 -11.51 5.96 1.15
CA SER A 136 -10.48 5.76 0.13
C SER A 136 -9.35 6.80 0.27
N PRO A 137 -8.11 6.47 -0.12
CA PRO A 137 -6.99 7.42 -0.13
C PRO A 137 -7.15 8.45 -1.26
N ASN A 138 -6.58 9.64 -1.10
CA ASN A 138 -6.70 10.70 -2.11
C ASN A 138 -5.72 10.49 -3.28
N ILE A 139 -6.05 9.53 -4.13
CA ILE A 139 -5.28 9.18 -5.33
C ILE A 139 -5.90 9.84 -6.55
N GLU A 140 -5.05 10.51 -7.31
CA GLU A 140 -5.42 11.12 -8.58
C GLU A 140 -4.56 10.55 -9.70
N GLY A 141 -5.19 10.16 -10.80
CA GLY A 141 -4.56 9.62 -12.00
C GLY A 141 -4.92 10.44 -13.23
N LYS A 142 -3.94 10.66 -14.11
CA LYS A 142 -4.16 11.18 -15.48
C LYS A 142 -3.86 10.06 -16.46
N VAL A 143 -4.85 9.22 -16.71
CA VAL A 143 -4.69 8.02 -17.54
C VAL A 143 -4.85 8.41 -19.01
N HIS A 144 -3.81 8.13 -19.78
CA HIS A 144 -3.82 8.36 -21.22
C HIS A 144 -4.40 7.14 -21.94
N GLY A 145 -5.44 7.38 -22.71
CA GLY A 145 -6.05 6.44 -23.64
C GLY A 145 -5.16 6.11 -24.84
N PRO A 146 -5.44 4.99 -25.53
CA PRO A 146 -4.73 4.60 -26.75
C PRO A 146 -4.80 5.64 -27.87
N PHE A 147 -5.84 6.50 -27.89
CA PHE A 147 -6.02 7.54 -28.90
C PHE A 147 -5.71 8.96 -28.41
N GLY A 148 -5.00 9.08 -27.27
CA GLY A 148 -4.55 10.36 -26.74
C GLY A 148 -5.57 11.11 -25.87
N GLN A 149 -6.77 10.56 -25.66
CA GLN A 149 -7.72 11.08 -24.69
C GLN A 149 -7.14 10.94 -23.27
N ILE A 150 -7.36 11.95 -22.41
CA ILE A 150 -6.92 11.92 -21.02
C ILE A 150 -8.14 11.75 -20.13
N HIS A 151 -8.09 10.73 -19.27
CA HIS A 151 -9.13 10.46 -18.27
C HIS A 151 -8.61 10.80 -16.88
N ALA A 152 -9.43 11.53 -16.11
CA ALA A 152 -9.20 11.71 -14.69
C ALA A 152 -9.65 10.44 -13.95
N ALA A 153 -8.68 9.68 -13.44
CA ALA A 153 -8.92 8.50 -12.64
C ALA A 153 -8.79 8.85 -11.15
N ASN A 154 -9.76 8.44 -10.34
CA ASN A 154 -9.66 8.48 -8.88
C ASN A 154 -10.54 7.34 -8.30
N PRO A 155 -10.49 7.05 -7.00
CA PRO A 155 -11.29 5.96 -6.40
C PRO A 155 -12.80 6.07 -6.62
N THR A 156 -13.32 7.27 -6.88
CA THR A 156 -14.77 7.53 -7.06
C THR A 156 -15.19 7.70 -8.52
N SER A 157 -14.22 7.78 -9.45
CA SER A 157 -14.45 8.09 -10.86
C SER A 157 -13.94 6.95 -11.73
N ARG A 158 -14.88 6.17 -12.26
CA ARG A 158 -14.58 5.09 -13.22
C ARG A 158 -14.20 5.68 -14.57
N ILE A 159 -13.16 5.16 -15.19
CA ILE A 159 -12.80 5.50 -16.57
C ILE A 159 -13.24 4.38 -17.53
N PRO A 160 -13.33 4.64 -18.85
CA PRO A 160 -13.67 3.59 -19.81
C PRO A 160 -12.65 2.44 -19.79
N ASP A 161 -13.13 1.21 -19.85
CA ASP A 161 -12.25 0.02 -19.94
C ASP A 161 -11.51 -0.03 -21.29
N ALA A 162 -12.12 0.54 -22.34
CA ALA A 162 -11.57 0.65 -23.68
C ALA A 162 -12.07 1.93 -24.38
N GLU A 163 -11.34 2.34 -25.41
CA GLU A 163 -11.67 3.46 -26.28
C GLU A 163 -11.79 3.02 -27.72
N SER A 164 -12.68 3.65 -28.47
CA SER A 164 -12.70 3.58 -29.93
C SER A 164 -12.06 4.82 -30.52
N ARG A 165 -11.52 4.71 -31.73
CA ARG A 165 -10.97 5.88 -32.43
C ARG A 165 -12.10 6.89 -32.68
N PRO A 166 -11.95 8.16 -32.28
CA PRO A 166 -12.96 9.16 -32.55
C PRO A 166 -13.06 9.40 -34.06
N LEU A 167 -14.29 9.52 -34.57
CA LEU A 167 -14.55 9.96 -35.94
C LEU A 167 -14.37 11.48 -35.98
N GLU A 168 -13.30 11.96 -36.61
CA GLU A 168 -13.14 13.39 -36.84
C GLU A 168 -14.11 13.87 -37.94
N PRO A 169 -14.98 14.86 -37.66
CA PRO A 169 -15.95 15.36 -38.64
C PRO A 169 -15.30 15.92 -39.91
N SER A 170 -14.08 16.44 -39.79
CA SER A 170 -13.30 17.01 -40.90
C SER A 170 -12.65 15.97 -41.81
N LEU A 171 -12.70 14.69 -41.47
CA LEU A 171 -12.08 13.59 -42.22
C LEU A 171 -13.13 12.67 -42.85
N SER A 172 -14.37 13.17 -43.04
CA SER A 172 -15.50 12.39 -43.56
C SER A 172 -15.27 11.81 -44.95
N ASP A 173 -14.32 12.31 -45.72
CA ASP A 173 -14.09 11.86 -47.11
C ASP A 173 -12.90 10.89 -47.23
N ASP A 174 -12.15 10.65 -46.15
CA ASP A 174 -11.05 9.68 -46.15
C ASP A 174 -11.55 8.29 -45.75
N THR A 175 -11.73 7.43 -46.76
CA THR A 175 -12.19 6.05 -46.58
C THR A 175 -11.28 5.23 -45.68
N ALA A 176 -9.97 5.50 -45.65
CA ALA A 176 -9.04 4.78 -44.79
C ALA A 176 -9.26 5.13 -43.31
N LEU A 177 -9.58 6.39 -43.01
CA LEU A 177 -9.89 6.83 -41.64
C LEU A 177 -11.26 6.35 -41.18
N GLN A 178 -12.26 6.33 -42.06
CA GLN A 178 -13.55 5.71 -41.77
C GLN A 178 -13.40 4.22 -41.45
N TRP A 179 -12.61 3.48 -42.24
CA TRP A 179 -12.33 2.07 -41.97
C TRP A 179 -11.59 1.88 -40.64
N ALA A 180 -10.60 2.72 -40.35
CA ALA A 180 -9.87 2.65 -39.09
C ALA A 180 -10.77 2.92 -37.86
N ALA A 181 -11.85 3.69 -38.00
CA ALA A 181 -12.84 3.90 -36.94
C ALA A 181 -13.77 2.69 -36.71
N THR A 182 -13.79 1.72 -37.64
CA THR A 182 -14.50 0.43 -37.46
C THR A 182 -13.68 -0.62 -36.72
N LEU A 183 -12.40 -0.35 -36.44
CA LEU A 183 -11.55 -1.24 -35.68
C LEU A 183 -12.09 -1.42 -34.25
N PRO A 184 -11.89 -2.61 -33.63
CA PRO A 184 -12.30 -2.85 -32.26
C PRO A 184 -11.72 -1.82 -31.29
N ALA A 185 -12.48 -1.53 -30.23
CA ALA A 185 -12.03 -0.66 -29.16
C ALA A 185 -10.74 -1.21 -28.53
N GLN A 186 -9.78 -0.32 -28.27
CA GLN A 186 -8.51 -0.66 -27.65
C GLN A 186 -8.57 -0.44 -26.13
N PRO A 187 -8.03 -1.37 -25.32
CA PRO A 187 -8.09 -1.26 -23.87
C PRO A 187 -7.30 -0.06 -23.37
N VAL A 188 -7.85 0.64 -22.37
CA VAL A 188 -7.13 1.71 -21.66
C VAL A 188 -6.16 1.06 -20.68
N ARG A 189 -4.86 1.32 -20.86
CA ARG A 189 -3.79 0.71 -20.04
C ARG A 189 -3.08 1.77 -19.22
N PRO A 190 -3.44 1.95 -17.94
CA PRO A 190 -2.78 2.91 -17.08
C PRO A 190 -1.32 2.53 -16.82
N ARG A 191 -0.49 3.51 -16.51
CA ARG A 191 0.91 3.32 -16.14
C ARG A 191 1.17 3.82 -14.72
N PRO A 192 2.10 3.21 -13.97
CA PRO A 192 2.44 3.65 -12.61
C PRO A 192 2.71 5.16 -12.48
N GLU A 193 3.37 5.77 -13.47
CA GLU A 193 3.78 7.17 -13.46
C GLU A 193 2.62 8.17 -13.63
N GLN A 194 1.44 7.67 -14.02
CA GLN A 194 0.24 8.49 -14.22
C GLN A 194 -0.52 8.78 -12.93
N PHE A 195 -0.13 8.17 -11.81
CA PHE A 195 -0.81 8.30 -10.53
C PHE A 195 -0.02 9.13 -9.53
N THR A 196 -0.76 9.92 -8.76
CA THR A 196 -0.27 10.77 -7.70
C THR A 196 -1.08 10.57 -6.42
N ILE A 197 -0.47 10.89 -5.29
CA ILE A 197 -1.08 10.88 -3.96
C ILE A 197 -0.56 12.09 -3.18
N GLY A 198 -1.47 12.89 -2.62
CA GLY A 198 -1.10 14.16 -1.99
C GLY A 198 -0.28 15.09 -2.91
N GLY A 199 -0.54 15.05 -4.23
CA GLY A 199 0.17 15.85 -5.24
C GLY A 199 1.56 15.36 -5.63
N LYS A 200 2.01 14.19 -5.15
CA LYS A 200 3.30 13.60 -5.48
C LYS A 200 3.17 12.28 -6.24
N PRO A 201 4.17 11.83 -7.02
CA PRO A 201 4.14 10.54 -7.70
C PRO A 201 3.92 9.37 -6.72
N LEU A 202 2.87 8.58 -6.95
CA LEU A 202 2.40 7.55 -6.01
C LEU A 202 3.45 6.47 -5.72
N PHE A 203 3.97 5.82 -6.76
CA PHE A 203 4.88 4.68 -6.57
C PHE A 203 6.20 5.08 -5.89
N PRO A 204 6.89 6.17 -6.28
CA PRO A 204 8.05 6.65 -5.56
C PRO A 204 7.77 6.97 -4.08
N GLU A 205 6.64 7.62 -3.76
CA GLU A 205 6.30 7.91 -2.36
C GLU A 205 6.01 6.63 -1.56
N CYS A 206 5.34 5.65 -2.14
CA CYS A 206 5.14 4.34 -1.49
C CYS A 206 6.47 3.61 -1.26
N GLN A 207 7.40 3.66 -2.22
CA GLN A 207 8.75 3.10 -2.06
C GLN A 207 9.53 3.80 -0.93
N ASN A 208 9.48 5.13 -0.87
CA ASN A 208 10.10 5.91 0.19
C ASN A 208 9.51 5.56 1.56
N TYR A 209 8.19 5.43 1.64
CA TYR A 209 7.51 5.08 2.89
C TYR A 209 7.86 3.65 3.36
N LEU A 210 7.99 2.70 2.43
CA LEU A 210 8.47 1.35 2.74
C LEU A 210 9.94 1.36 3.18
N ALA A 211 10.79 2.20 2.58
CA ALA A 211 12.18 2.37 3.01
C ALA A 211 12.27 2.94 4.43
N LEU A 212 11.44 3.93 4.77
CA LEU A 212 11.34 4.46 6.13
C LEU A 212 10.86 3.39 7.13
N ALA A 213 9.91 2.53 6.74
CA ALA A 213 9.48 1.43 7.59
C ALA A 213 10.62 0.42 7.85
N ARG A 214 11.46 0.12 6.85
CA ARG A 214 12.67 -0.71 7.01
C ARG A 214 13.69 -0.08 7.95
N GLU A 215 13.93 1.23 7.79
CA GLU A 215 14.82 1.98 8.68
C GLU A 215 14.30 1.95 10.12
N LEU A 216 12.99 2.14 10.30
CA LEU A 216 12.34 2.06 11.61
C LEU A 216 12.54 0.70 12.28
N VAL A 217 12.39 -0.40 11.53
CA VAL A 217 12.65 -1.76 12.02
C VAL A 217 14.12 -1.92 12.43
N SER A 218 15.06 -1.42 11.62
CA SER A 218 16.50 -1.48 11.92
C SER A 218 16.85 -0.72 13.21
N LYS A 219 16.31 0.49 13.39
CA LYS A 219 16.49 1.27 14.62
C LYS A 219 15.86 0.59 15.83
N ALA A 220 14.66 0.05 15.67
CA ALA A 220 13.99 -0.71 16.72
C ALA A 220 14.81 -1.94 17.16
N HIS A 221 15.44 -2.65 16.22
CA HIS A 221 16.37 -3.74 16.57
C HIS A 221 17.53 -3.25 17.44
N ALA A 222 18.15 -2.13 17.08
CA ALA A 222 19.27 -1.57 17.84
C ALA A 222 18.84 -1.21 19.27
N ILE A 223 17.69 -0.55 19.43
CA ILE A 223 17.12 -0.19 20.73
C ILE A 223 16.77 -1.45 21.53
N ALA A 224 16.07 -2.41 20.91
CA ALA A 224 15.66 -3.65 21.57
C ALA A 224 16.88 -4.44 22.09
N ARG A 225 17.95 -4.57 21.29
CA ARG A 225 19.18 -5.22 21.75
C ARG A 225 19.83 -4.49 22.92
N SER A 226 19.83 -3.15 22.88
CA SER A 226 20.42 -2.34 23.95
C SER A 226 19.62 -2.40 25.25
N VAL A 227 18.28 -2.44 25.16
CA VAL A 227 17.38 -2.31 26.32
C VAL A 227 17.01 -3.69 26.88
N HIS A 228 16.65 -4.62 26.01
CA HIS A 228 16.20 -5.97 26.40
C HIS A 228 17.37 -6.95 26.52
N GLY A 229 18.45 -6.78 25.76
CA GLY A 229 19.61 -7.68 25.79
C GLY A 229 19.19 -9.14 25.54
N ASN A 230 19.66 -10.06 26.39
CA ASN A 230 19.27 -11.47 26.35
C ASN A 230 18.10 -11.81 27.29
N ASN A 231 17.43 -10.80 27.84
CA ASN A 231 16.31 -11.03 28.75
C ASN A 231 15.10 -11.55 27.96
N TYR A 232 14.35 -12.44 28.60
CA TYR A 232 13.10 -12.87 28.04
C TYR A 232 12.04 -11.76 28.05
N LEU A 233 11.15 -11.82 27.06
CA LEU A 233 9.99 -10.96 26.92
C LEU A 233 8.73 -11.81 26.93
N THR A 234 7.72 -11.32 27.63
CA THR A 234 6.38 -11.91 27.62
C THR A 234 5.67 -11.48 26.33
N ILE A 235 5.11 -12.43 25.57
CA ILE A 235 4.41 -12.08 24.33
C ILE A 235 3.13 -11.28 24.67
N PRO A 236 2.83 -10.16 23.98
CA PRO A 236 1.55 -9.48 24.10
C PRO A 236 0.38 -10.35 23.60
N PRO A 237 -0.83 -10.18 24.15
CA PRO A 237 -2.01 -10.90 23.69
C PRO A 237 -2.37 -10.55 22.24
N SER A 238 -2.98 -11.51 21.54
CA SER A 238 -3.62 -11.28 20.24
C SER A 238 -4.99 -10.65 20.49
N SER A 239 -5.01 -9.34 20.73
CA SER A 239 -6.25 -8.55 20.82
C SER A 239 -7.21 -8.79 19.67
#